data_AF-A0AAD5HBX2-F1
#
_entry.id   AF-A0AAD5HBX2-F1
#
_cell.length_a   1.000
_cell.length_b   1.000
_cell.length_c   1.000
_cell.angle_alpha   90.00
_cell.angle_beta   90.00
_cell.angle_gamma   90.00
#
_symmetry.space_group_name_H-M   'P 1'
#
loop_
_entity.id
_entity.type
_entity.pdbx_description
1 polymer ?
#
loop_
_entity_poly.entity_id
_entity_poly.type
_entity_poly.pdbx_seq_one_letter_code
_entity_poly.pdbx_strand_id
1 'polypeptide(L)'
;MDSIKIVTPIGMLGYGYSDALLYKALSMGAKAIIVDSGSTDSGPQKLALGETTCPREAYVRDLSTILDACYHHRVKVLIGSAGGDGSNDHVDLFVDIIDEYSKKKNYKLNVIKIYSEIDKSIVRTAMEQGKVSPCGGAVPPLQESDVDETVRIVAQMGMEPFLAAMNDYPDYDIIIAGRAYDPSPYAAFCYSNGFTNVGNIYHMGKVMECGAMCCVPKSKEALATVWQDKFEITPLDPASRCTVDSLASHTLYEKSRPDLLAGPGGVLEVTKATYAETGSVSCTGTGAIFHPATTYTIKLEGAKQSGYRTVVFGSIRDPILISQLDSFLELVKQYVLSKKEHQGCDLAFHVYGKDPTNNMQDLKKALAQEVSLLVEAKAPTQQLATTVASSARIGLVHGPYPNQKATAGNFAMPLTPLEIPLGPLSEFSIYHLMEVDDPIANFPFSLTVVGTEDTVSRQEDFGYDLIQQTNGHVTDHDAQTLKKARESALKRSTQDFVDLPSEEGKVFLHTLARVIRSKNAGPFEVTFDVVFKDRECLEKARASNMLVPEILGPLYNIKAESVLVCMFYEPANAFKFTIPRWSPSGGFGEIDVHASQQHVPLMYVAI
;
A
#
# COMPACT_ATOMS: atom_id res chain seq x y z
N MET A 1 -8.95 -15.80 30.27
CA MET A 1 -9.52 -15.93 28.91
C MET A 1 -8.47 -16.67 28.08
N ASP A 2 -8.82 -17.79 27.46
CA ASP A 2 -7.82 -18.65 26.81
C ASP A 2 -7.47 -18.19 25.39
N SER A 3 -8.38 -17.44 24.75
CA SER A 3 -8.15 -16.80 23.45
C SER A 3 -9.00 -15.54 23.29
N ILE A 4 -8.56 -14.64 22.41
CA ILE A 4 -9.31 -13.45 21.99
C ILE A 4 -9.50 -13.44 20.48
N LYS A 5 -10.62 -12.86 20.02
CA LYS A 5 -10.96 -12.79 18.60
C LYS A 5 -11.07 -11.35 18.12
N ILE A 6 -10.45 -11.07 16.98
CA ILE A 6 -10.41 -9.75 16.35
C ILE A 6 -10.88 -9.90 14.91
N VAL A 7 -11.83 -9.06 14.47
CA VAL A 7 -12.24 -9.00 13.08
C VAL A 7 -11.61 -7.79 12.40
N THR A 8 -11.09 -8.01 11.19
CA THR A 8 -10.75 -6.94 10.26
C THR A 8 -11.69 -7.06 9.06
N PRO A 9 -12.69 -6.16 8.93
CA PRO A 9 -13.62 -6.21 7.82
C PRO A 9 -12.95 -5.84 6.50
N ILE A 10 -11.94 -4.96 6.53
CA ILE A 10 -11.20 -4.51 5.35
C ILE A 10 -9.84 -3.95 5.78
N GLY A 11 -8.81 -4.11 4.96
CA GLY A 11 -7.48 -3.53 5.22
C GLY A 11 -7.34 -2.04 4.84
N MET A 12 -8.36 -1.45 4.20
CA MET A 12 -8.40 -0.01 3.90
C MET A 12 -9.85 0.45 3.98
N LEU A 13 -10.15 1.30 4.95
CA LEU A 13 -11.50 1.81 5.15
C LEU A 13 -11.92 2.67 3.94
N GLY A 14 -13.20 2.59 3.57
CA GLY A 14 -13.76 3.23 2.38
C GLY A 14 -13.80 2.33 1.14
N TYR A 15 -13.07 1.20 1.12
CA TYR A 15 -13.15 0.24 0.00
C TYR A 15 -14.41 -0.64 0.04
N GLY A 16 -15.11 -0.68 1.19
CA GLY A 16 -16.35 -1.41 1.37
C GLY A 16 -16.14 -2.90 1.61
N TYR A 17 -16.99 -3.47 2.46
CA TYR A 17 -16.98 -4.85 2.91
C TYR A 17 -18.42 -5.36 3.10
N SER A 18 -18.59 -6.65 3.37
CA SER A 18 -19.90 -7.26 3.62
C SER A 18 -20.34 -7.08 5.07
N ASP A 19 -21.43 -6.35 5.29
CA ASP A 19 -22.05 -6.19 6.62
C ASP A 19 -22.38 -7.57 7.26
N ALA A 20 -22.93 -8.50 6.47
CA ALA A 20 -23.27 -9.83 6.95
C ALA A 20 -22.05 -10.63 7.42
N LEU A 21 -20.89 -10.49 6.76
CA LEU A 21 -19.66 -11.15 7.20
C LEU A 21 -19.07 -10.50 8.45
N LEU A 22 -19.18 -9.17 8.60
CA LEU A 22 -18.83 -8.50 9.85
C LEU A 22 -19.67 -9.03 11.02
N TYR A 23 -21.01 -9.07 10.88
CA TYR A 23 -21.88 -9.61 11.92
C TYR A 23 -21.67 -11.11 12.16
N LYS A 24 -21.31 -11.88 11.13
CA LYS A 24 -20.88 -13.29 11.28
C LYS A 24 -19.67 -13.40 12.21
N ALA A 25 -18.64 -12.57 12.04
CA ALA A 25 -17.51 -12.55 12.96
C ALA A 25 -17.90 -12.18 14.40
N LEU A 26 -18.83 -11.24 14.59
CA LEU A 26 -19.36 -10.89 15.92
C LEU A 26 -20.08 -12.08 16.55
N SER A 27 -20.91 -12.79 15.79
CA SER A 27 -21.59 -14.02 16.24
C SER A 27 -20.60 -15.14 16.61
N MET A 28 -19.40 -15.14 16.00
CA MET A 28 -18.29 -16.04 16.34
C MET A 28 -17.49 -15.60 17.58
N GLY A 29 -17.87 -14.48 18.21
CA GLY A 29 -17.31 -13.98 19.46
C GLY A 29 -16.19 -12.96 19.33
N ALA A 30 -16.07 -12.27 18.19
CA ALA A 30 -15.11 -11.17 18.04
C ALA A 30 -15.33 -10.09 19.12
N LYS A 31 -14.23 -9.60 19.69
CA LYS A 31 -14.19 -8.62 20.79
C LYS A 31 -13.68 -7.25 20.37
N ALA A 32 -13.01 -7.18 19.23
CA ALA A 32 -12.67 -5.92 18.57
C ALA A 32 -12.89 -5.98 17.06
N ILE A 33 -13.25 -4.84 16.49
CA ILE A 33 -13.14 -4.50 15.08
C ILE A 33 -11.91 -3.62 14.94
N ILE A 34 -10.89 -4.10 14.24
CA ILE A 34 -9.63 -3.35 14.05
C ILE A 34 -9.35 -3.18 12.57
N VAL A 35 -9.04 -1.94 12.19
CA VAL A 35 -8.66 -1.55 10.83
C VAL A 35 -7.49 -0.57 10.94
N ASP A 36 -6.34 -0.87 10.36
CA ASP A 36 -5.34 0.15 10.07
C ASP A 36 -5.40 0.45 8.57
N SER A 37 -5.50 1.72 8.21
CA SER A 37 -5.60 2.18 6.81
C SER A 37 -4.30 2.86 6.36
N GLY A 38 -3.17 2.56 7.00
CA GLY A 38 -1.90 3.19 6.73
C GLY A 38 -1.36 2.83 5.35
N SER A 39 -1.05 3.82 4.51
CA SER A 39 -0.41 3.51 3.21
C SER A 39 0.32 4.70 2.60
N THR A 40 1.55 4.45 2.14
CA THR A 40 2.32 5.35 1.26
C THR A 40 2.24 4.95 -0.22
N ASP A 41 1.54 3.87 -0.56
CA ASP A 41 1.47 3.32 -1.94
C ASP A 41 0.74 4.20 -2.93
N SER A 42 -0.14 5.08 -2.44
CA SER A 42 -0.85 6.07 -3.27
C SER A 42 0.00 7.31 -3.56
N GLY A 43 1.24 7.34 -3.05
CA GLY A 43 2.15 8.46 -3.18
C GLY A 43 1.96 9.54 -2.12
N PRO A 44 2.65 10.68 -2.27
CA PRO A 44 2.78 11.71 -1.23
C PRO A 44 1.59 12.67 -1.11
N GLN A 45 0.61 12.56 -2.01
CA GLN A 45 -0.42 13.58 -2.19
C GLN A 45 -1.26 13.84 -0.94
N LYS A 46 -1.63 12.79 -0.20
CA LYS A 46 -2.42 12.91 1.04
C LYS A 46 -1.72 13.81 2.06
N LEU A 47 -0.43 13.54 2.30
CA LEU A 47 0.40 14.32 3.22
C LEU A 47 0.61 15.76 2.75
N ALA A 48 0.80 15.97 1.45
CA ALA A 48 1.10 17.31 0.91
C ALA A 48 -0.14 18.20 0.74
N LEU A 49 -1.32 17.61 0.51
CA LEU A 49 -2.55 18.34 0.17
C LEU A 49 -3.64 18.24 1.24
N GLY A 50 -3.51 17.35 2.23
CA GLY A 50 -4.55 17.11 3.24
C GLY A 50 -5.76 16.36 2.68
N GLU A 51 -5.56 15.53 1.66
CA GLU A 51 -6.60 14.70 1.04
C GLU A 51 -6.64 13.31 1.69
N THR A 52 -7.81 12.69 1.68
CA THR A 52 -8.00 11.30 2.14
C THR A 52 -7.86 10.29 0.99
N THR A 53 -7.55 9.03 1.32
CA THR A 53 -7.50 7.93 0.32
C THR A 53 -8.83 7.75 -0.42
N CYS A 54 -9.96 7.86 0.30
CA CYS A 54 -11.30 7.68 -0.23
C CYS A 54 -12.13 8.96 -0.05
N PRO A 55 -13.16 9.19 -0.88
CA PRO A 55 -14.15 10.24 -0.61
C PRO A 55 -14.84 10.02 0.75
N ARG A 56 -15.27 11.12 1.39
CA ARG A 56 -15.91 11.11 2.72
C ARG A 56 -17.07 10.11 2.80
N GLU A 57 -17.91 10.05 1.77
CA GLU A 57 -19.11 9.21 1.72
C GLU A 57 -18.77 7.72 1.81
N ALA A 58 -17.59 7.31 1.33
CA ALA A 58 -17.11 5.94 1.45
C ALA A 58 -16.78 5.59 2.90
N TYR A 59 -16.17 6.52 3.66
CA TYR A 59 -15.94 6.34 5.09
C TYR A 59 -17.24 6.34 5.89
N VAL A 60 -18.20 7.22 5.55
CA VAL A 60 -19.52 7.24 6.19
C VAL A 60 -20.22 5.89 6.02
N ARG A 61 -20.21 5.32 4.81
CA ARG A 61 -20.79 3.99 4.54
C ARG A 61 -20.17 2.92 5.46
N ASP A 62 -18.84 2.81 5.44
CA ASP A 62 -18.14 1.75 6.18
C ASP A 62 -18.24 1.94 7.70
N LEU A 63 -18.10 3.17 8.20
CA LEU A 63 -18.21 3.46 9.63
C LEU A 63 -19.63 3.23 10.16
N SER A 64 -20.67 3.46 9.36
CA SER A 64 -22.07 3.30 9.82
C SER A 64 -22.33 1.91 10.40
N THR A 65 -21.92 0.85 9.71
CA THR A 65 -22.10 -0.53 10.18
C THR A 65 -21.19 -0.84 11.37
N ILE A 66 -19.93 -0.36 11.35
CA ILE A 66 -19.00 -0.54 12.49
C ILE A 66 -19.57 0.11 13.77
N LEU A 67 -20.19 1.28 13.67
CA LEU A 67 -20.75 2.02 14.80
C LEU A 67 -22.00 1.36 15.36
N ASP A 68 -22.89 0.87 14.49
CA ASP A 68 -24.02 0.04 14.94
C ASP A 68 -23.51 -1.22 15.66
N ALA A 69 -22.49 -1.89 15.12
CA ALA A 69 -21.87 -3.04 15.76
C ALA A 69 -21.26 -2.71 17.13
N CYS A 70 -20.47 -1.64 17.21
CA CYS A 70 -19.85 -1.14 18.44
C CYS A 70 -20.89 -0.88 19.53
N TYR A 71 -21.96 -0.15 19.17
CA TYR A 71 -23.01 0.21 20.09
C TYR A 71 -23.82 -1.02 20.54
N HIS A 72 -24.33 -1.84 19.63
CA HIS A 72 -25.22 -2.93 20.00
C HIS A 72 -24.49 -4.10 20.67
N HIS A 73 -23.28 -4.44 20.22
CA HIS A 73 -22.53 -5.63 20.68
C HIS A 73 -21.43 -5.32 21.70
N ARG A 74 -21.21 -4.04 22.05
CA ARG A 74 -20.14 -3.59 22.95
C ARG A 74 -18.74 -4.06 22.51
N VAL A 75 -18.55 -4.21 21.21
CA VAL A 75 -17.26 -4.55 20.60
C VAL A 75 -16.40 -3.30 20.54
N LYS A 76 -15.11 -3.40 20.88
CA LYS A 76 -14.19 -2.26 20.77
C LYS A 76 -13.86 -1.98 19.31
N VAL A 77 -13.67 -0.72 18.95
CA VAL A 77 -13.26 -0.33 17.60
C VAL A 77 -11.92 0.39 17.67
N LEU A 78 -10.93 -0.07 16.91
CA LEU A 78 -9.65 0.61 16.80
C LEU A 78 -9.37 0.90 15.33
N ILE A 79 -9.16 2.17 15.01
CA ILE A 79 -8.80 2.63 13.67
C ILE A 79 -7.43 3.29 13.74
N GLY A 80 -6.44 2.68 13.09
CA GLY A 80 -5.11 3.26 12.90
C GLY A 80 -5.01 4.00 11.56
N SER A 81 -4.14 5.01 11.51
CA SER A 81 -3.81 5.76 10.29
C SER A 81 -5.04 6.33 9.59
N ALA A 82 -5.87 7.07 10.33
CA ALA A 82 -7.10 7.68 9.82
C ALA A 82 -6.85 8.47 8.52
N GLY A 83 -7.78 8.35 7.56
CA GLY A 83 -7.69 9.00 6.24
C GLY A 83 -6.61 8.48 5.29
N GLY A 84 -5.74 7.58 5.76
CA GLY A 84 -4.73 6.89 4.96
C GLY A 84 -3.29 7.23 5.30
N ASP A 85 -3.03 8.47 5.70
CA ASP A 85 -1.72 8.96 6.14
C ASP A 85 -1.68 9.29 7.65
N GLY A 86 -2.84 9.31 8.31
CA GLY A 86 -2.94 9.53 9.74
C GLY A 86 -2.66 10.98 10.19
N SER A 87 -2.91 11.99 9.35
CA SER A 87 -2.83 13.40 9.79
C SER A 87 -3.82 13.71 10.92
N ASN A 88 -3.57 14.79 11.68
CA ASN A 88 -4.46 15.17 12.78
C ASN A 88 -5.85 15.58 12.25
N ASP A 89 -5.90 16.26 11.11
CA ASP A 89 -7.15 16.62 10.43
C ASP A 89 -7.98 15.38 10.06
N HIS A 90 -7.33 14.28 9.68
CA HIS A 90 -8.02 13.04 9.36
C HIS A 90 -8.55 12.32 10.60
N VAL A 91 -7.86 12.40 11.74
CA VAL A 91 -8.38 11.92 13.02
C VAL A 91 -9.66 12.67 13.38
N ASP A 92 -9.63 14.00 13.29
CA ASP A 92 -10.80 14.83 13.60
C ASP A 92 -11.96 14.59 12.60
N LEU A 93 -11.68 14.46 11.30
CA LEU A 93 -12.68 14.10 10.30
C LEU A 93 -13.42 12.79 10.63
N PHE A 94 -12.68 11.77 11.08
CA PHE A 94 -13.27 10.49 11.44
C PHE A 94 -14.15 10.62 12.69
N VAL A 95 -13.70 11.38 13.69
CA VAL A 95 -14.48 11.67 14.90
C VAL A 95 -15.76 12.43 14.56
N ASP A 96 -15.70 13.39 13.63
CA ASP A 96 -16.87 14.13 13.15
C ASP A 96 -17.89 13.22 12.47
N ILE A 97 -17.44 12.30 11.58
CA ILE A 97 -18.32 11.31 10.96
C ILE A 97 -18.99 10.42 12.02
N ILE A 98 -18.24 10.00 13.03
CA ILE A 98 -18.74 9.16 14.12
C ILE A 98 -19.76 9.92 14.96
N ASP A 99 -19.50 11.19 15.28
CA ASP A 99 -20.41 12.03 16.06
C ASP A 99 -21.70 12.33 15.31
N GLU A 100 -21.62 12.67 14.02
CA GLU A 100 -22.79 12.85 13.16
C GLU A 100 -23.67 11.59 13.13
N TYR A 101 -23.07 10.42 12.95
CA TYR A 101 -23.80 9.15 12.94
C TYR A 101 -24.40 8.81 14.31
N SER A 102 -23.62 9.01 15.37
CA SER A 102 -24.05 8.76 16.75
C SER A 102 -25.22 9.65 17.15
N LYS A 103 -25.21 10.94 16.76
CA LYS A 103 -26.35 11.86 16.94
C LYS A 103 -27.57 11.39 16.18
N LYS A 104 -27.42 10.99 14.91
CA LYS A 104 -28.53 10.47 14.09
C LYS A 104 -29.17 9.22 14.70
N LYS A 105 -28.39 8.37 15.35
CA LYS A 105 -28.85 7.13 15.98
C LYS A 105 -29.20 7.28 17.47
N ASN A 106 -28.97 8.45 18.07
CA ASN A 106 -29.06 8.69 19.51
C ASN A 106 -28.19 7.75 20.36
N TYR A 107 -27.02 7.39 19.84
CA TYR A 107 -25.99 6.67 20.59
C TYR A 107 -25.20 7.65 21.45
N LYS A 108 -24.56 7.12 22.49
CA LYS A 108 -23.52 7.80 23.25
C LYS A 108 -22.29 6.89 23.27
N LEU A 109 -21.17 7.37 22.78
CA LEU A 109 -19.94 6.60 22.67
C LEU A 109 -18.74 7.40 23.19
N ASN A 110 -17.80 6.69 23.79
CA ASN A 110 -16.53 7.23 24.28
C ASN A 110 -15.46 7.02 23.19
N VAL A 111 -14.99 8.10 22.58
CA VAL A 111 -14.01 8.06 21.48
C VAL A 111 -12.70 8.67 21.94
N ILE A 112 -11.63 7.88 21.90
CA ILE A 112 -10.27 8.35 22.10
C ILE A 112 -9.71 8.83 20.76
N LYS A 113 -9.09 10.01 20.77
CA LYS A 113 -8.29 10.55 19.67
C LYS A 113 -6.81 10.39 20.03
N ILE A 114 -6.00 9.84 19.13
CA ILE A 114 -4.53 9.81 19.27
C ILE A 114 -3.93 10.53 18.07
N TYR A 115 -3.23 11.63 18.30
CA TYR A 115 -2.62 12.43 17.23
C TYR A 115 -1.18 11.99 16.95
N SER A 116 -0.68 12.31 15.75
CA SER A 116 0.65 11.88 15.31
C SER A 116 1.43 12.91 14.52
N GLU A 117 0.91 14.12 14.33
CA GLU A 117 1.71 15.18 13.72
C GLU A 117 2.79 15.68 14.68
N ILE A 118 4.01 15.80 14.16
CA ILE A 118 5.19 16.24 14.89
C ILE A 118 5.52 17.67 14.49
N ASP A 119 5.70 18.53 15.48
CA ASP A 119 6.13 19.90 15.23
C ASP A 119 7.54 19.93 14.61
N LYS A 120 7.73 20.79 13.60
CA LYS A 120 9.01 20.92 12.89
C LYS A 120 10.17 21.26 13.83
N SER A 121 9.93 21.99 14.92
CA SER A 121 10.96 22.32 15.92
C SER A 121 11.50 21.09 16.65
N ILE A 122 10.65 20.09 16.91
CA ILE A 122 11.07 18.82 17.52
C ILE A 122 12.01 18.09 16.56
N VAL A 123 11.63 18.03 15.27
CA VAL A 123 12.46 17.40 14.23
C VAL A 123 13.80 18.12 14.07
N ARG A 124 13.82 19.46 14.01
CA ARG A 124 15.07 20.25 13.94
C ARG A 124 15.96 19.99 15.15
N THR A 125 15.40 19.98 16.35
CA THR A 125 16.15 19.68 17.58
C THR A 125 16.76 18.29 17.52
N ALA A 126 16.02 17.29 17.04
CA ALA A 126 16.55 15.94 16.86
C ALA A 126 17.66 15.87 15.80
N MET A 127 17.54 16.63 14.70
CA MET A 127 18.59 16.74 13.68
C MET A 127 19.88 17.35 14.26
N GLU A 128 19.77 18.46 14.99
CA GLU A 128 20.91 19.13 15.65
C GLU A 128 21.65 18.19 16.63
N GLN A 129 20.91 17.29 17.27
CA GLN A 129 21.43 16.28 18.19
C GLN A 129 21.98 15.02 17.49
N GLY A 130 21.85 14.91 16.17
CA GLY A 130 22.24 13.71 15.42
C GLY A 130 21.34 12.50 15.67
N LYS A 131 20.10 12.72 16.12
CA LYS A 131 19.10 11.69 16.47
C LYS A 131 18.16 11.32 15.32
N VAL A 132 18.46 11.73 14.10
CA VAL A 132 17.65 11.45 12.90
C VAL A 132 18.49 10.68 11.88
N SER A 133 17.94 9.61 11.33
CA SER A 133 18.62 8.77 10.33
C SER A 133 17.67 8.36 9.19
N PRO A 134 18.16 8.17 7.95
CA PRO A 134 17.32 7.72 6.84
C PRO A 134 16.69 6.33 7.08
N CYS A 135 15.47 6.11 6.57
CA CYS A 135 14.87 4.78 6.56
C CYS A 135 15.48 3.91 5.44
N GLY A 136 16.49 3.12 5.76
CA GLY A 136 17.14 2.24 4.79
C GLY A 136 18.15 2.96 3.90
N GLY A 137 18.81 2.21 3.02
CA GLY A 137 19.93 2.71 2.21
C GLY A 137 19.52 3.58 1.02
N ALA A 138 18.24 3.55 0.62
CA ALA A 138 17.74 4.27 -0.55
C ALA A 138 17.26 5.70 -0.23
N VAL A 139 17.13 6.06 1.05
CA VAL A 139 16.66 7.38 1.47
C VAL A 139 17.85 8.32 1.66
N PRO A 140 17.83 9.52 1.06
CA PRO A 140 18.89 10.51 1.27
C PRO A 140 18.90 11.06 2.70
N PRO A 141 20.03 11.60 3.21
CA PRO A 141 20.07 12.29 4.49
C PRO A 141 19.13 13.50 4.54
N LEU A 142 18.37 13.63 5.64
CA LEU A 142 17.46 14.75 5.86
C LEU A 142 18.18 16.10 5.86
N GLN A 143 17.69 17.06 5.08
CA GLN A 143 18.18 18.44 5.06
C GLN A 143 17.22 19.38 5.78
N GLU A 144 17.71 20.53 6.26
CA GLU A 144 16.86 21.56 6.89
C GLU A 144 15.77 22.07 5.94
N SER A 145 16.11 22.24 4.66
CA SER A 145 15.16 22.64 3.61
C SER A 145 14.01 21.65 3.45
N ASP A 146 14.26 20.35 3.65
CA ASP A 146 13.20 19.34 3.57
C ASP A 146 12.18 19.57 4.69
N VAL A 147 12.63 19.87 5.91
CA VAL A 147 11.74 20.20 7.04
C VAL A 147 10.98 21.49 6.78
N ASP A 148 11.65 22.51 6.24
CA ASP A 148 11.04 23.81 5.95
C ASP A 148 9.95 23.73 4.88
N GLU A 149 10.22 23.01 3.79
CA GLU A 149 9.30 22.86 2.64
C GLU A 149 8.18 21.84 2.88
N THR A 150 8.37 20.91 3.82
CA THR A 150 7.35 19.90 4.16
C THR A 150 6.08 20.56 4.68
N VAL A 151 4.92 20.17 4.17
CA VAL A 151 3.63 20.74 4.60
C VAL A 151 3.29 20.27 6.02
N ARG A 152 3.42 18.97 6.28
CA ARG A 152 3.20 18.34 7.58
C ARG A 152 4.09 17.12 7.76
N ILE A 153 4.40 16.83 9.01
CA ILE A 153 5.21 15.68 9.41
C ILE A 153 4.34 14.82 10.31
N VAL A 154 4.09 13.58 9.92
CA VAL A 154 3.46 12.57 10.78
C VAL A 154 4.51 11.59 11.27
N ALA A 155 4.32 11.03 12.45
CA ALA A 155 5.16 9.96 12.98
C ALA A 155 4.38 8.67 13.13
N GLN A 156 4.98 7.56 12.69
CA GLN A 156 4.43 6.23 12.89
C GLN A 156 4.60 5.80 14.35
N MET A 157 3.49 5.72 15.08
CA MET A 157 3.47 5.26 16.46
C MET A 157 3.48 3.73 16.60
N GLY A 158 4.06 3.25 17.70
CA GLY A 158 3.97 1.85 18.14
C GLY A 158 2.67 1.56 18.90
N MET A 159 2.65 0.45 19.64
CA MET A 159 1.50 0.08 20.47
C MET A 159 1.39 0.91 21.75
N GLU A 160 2.45 1.61 22.14
CA GLU A 160 2.59 2.29 23.43
C GLU A 160 1.57 3.42 23.62
N PRO A 161 1.34 4.34 22.64
CA PRO A 161 0.29 5.36 22.78
C PRO A 161 -1.11 4.78 22.90
N PHE A 162 -1.40 3.68 22.19
CA PHE A 162 -2.67 2.96 22.31
C PHE A 162 -2.84 2.38 23.72
N LEU A 163 -1.81 1.72 24.26
CA LEU A 163 -1.85 1.16 25.61
C LEU A 163 -2.01 2.25 26.68
N ALA A 164 -1.29 3.36 26.54
CA ALA A 164 -1.43 4.51 27.44
C ALA A 164 -2.87 5.04 27.43
N ALA A 165 -3.45 5.24 26.25
CA ALA A 165 -4.81 5.74 26.13
C ALA A 165 -5.86 4.76 26.66
N MET A 166 -5.69 3.45 26.44
CA MET A 166 -6.57 2.41 27.00
C MET A 166 -6.50 2.35 28.53
N ASN A 167 -5.32 2.59 29.11
CA ASN A 167 -5.13 2.60 30.57
C ASN A 167 -5.76 3.84 31.21
N ASP A 168 -5.61 5.01 30.58
CA ASP A 168 -6.16 6.27 31.09
C ASP A 168 -7.69 6.33 30.94
N TYR A 169 -8.24 5.68 29.91
CA TYR A 169 -9.67 5.68 29.61
C TYR A 169 -10.21 4.26 29.39
N PRO A 170 -10.30 3.41 30.42
CA PRO A 170 -10.69 1.99 30.27
C PRO A 170 -12.11 1.78 29.73
N ASP A 171 -12.99 2.78 29.87
CA ASP A 171 -14.37 2.76 29.39
C ASP A 171 -14.54 3.26 27.94
N TYR A 172 -13.46 3.37 27.17
CA TYR A 172 -13.53 3.76 25.74
C TYR A 172 -14.35 2.78 24.92
N ASP A 173 -15.06 3.25 23.90
CA ASP A 173 -15.70 2.40 22.90
C ASP A 173 -14.85 2.30 21.63
N ILE A 174 -14.25 3.44 21.24
CA ILE A 174 -13.55 3.60 19.97
C ILE A 174 -12.20 4.31 20.20
N ILE A 175 -11.17 3.90 19.48
CA ILE A 175 -9.92 4.64 19.32
C ILE A 175 -9.76 5.01 17.85
N ILE A 176 -9.59 6.30 17.56
CA ILE A 176 -9.18 6.82 16.27
C ILE A 176 -7.77 7.38 16.43
N ALA A 177 -6.81 6.77 15.77
CA ALA A 177 -5.41 7.17 15.80
C ALA A 177 -4.96 7.74 14.46
N GLY A 178 -4.02 8.67 14.55
CA GLY A 178 -3.22 9.14 13.43
C GLY A 178 -2.27 8.04 12.93
N ARG A 179 -1.14 8.44 12.38
CA ARG A 179 -0.20 7.53 11.71
C ARG A 179 0.30 6.45 12.67
N ALA A 180 -0.09 5.22 12.41
CA ALA A 180 0.27 4.05 13.21
C ALA A 180 1.14 3.09 12.42
N TYR A 181 1.96 2.31 13.12
CA TYR A 181 2.51 1.10 12.54
C TYR A 181 1.38 0.09 12.44
N ASP A 182 1.16 -0.41 11.25
CA ASP A 182 -0.08 -1.08 10.89
C ASP A 182 -0.46 -2.26 11.84
N PRO A 183 0.51 -3.05 12.37
CA PRO A 183 0.22 -4.06 13.40
C PRO A 183 -0.09 -3.52 14.81
N SER A 184 0.27 -2.28 15.12
CA SER A 184 0.24 -1.73 16.49
C SER A 184 -1.16 -1.65 17.13
N PRO A 185 -2.24 -1.28 16.43
CA PRO A 185 -3.60 -1.34 17.00
C PRO A 185 -3.97 -2.76 17.44
N TYR A 186 -3.59 -3.77 16.66
CA TYR A 186 -3.82 -5.18 16.98
C TYR A 186 -2.99 -5.64 18.18
N ALA A 187 -1.68 -5.33 18.17
CA ALA A 187 -0.78 -5.66 19.26
C ALA A 187 -1.22 -4.99 20.57
N ALA A 188 -1.59 -3.72 20.54
CA ALA A 188 -2.09 -2.99 21.70
C ALA A 188 -3.34 -3.65 22.30
N PHE A 189 -4.33 -3.96 21.46
CA PHE A 189 -5.57 -4.59 21.93
C PHE A 189 -5.32 -5.99 22.52
N CYS A 190 -4.47 -6.80 21.89
CA CYS A 190 -4.08 -8.10 22.44
C CYS A 190 -3.36 -7.95 23.78
N TYR A 191 -2.38 -7.06 23.86
CA TYR A 191 -1.55 -6.86 25.05
C TYR A 191 -2.39 -6.32 26.23
N SER A 192 -3.29 -5.36 25.99
CA SER A 192 -4.21 -4.83 27.01
C SER A 192 -5.18 -5.89 27.55
N ASN A 193 -5.44 -6.95 26.78
CA ASN A 193 -6.27 -8.09 27.19
C ASN A 193 -5.46 -9.27 27.73
N GLY A 194 -4.17 -9.07 28.04
CA GLY A 194 -3.31 -10.03 28.72
C GLY A 194 -2.57 -11.01 27.79
N PHE A 195 -2.58 -10.81 26.47
CA PHE A 195 -1.81 -11.61 25.51
C PHE A 195 -0.44 -10.98 25.29
N THR A 196 0.57 -11.41 26.06
CA THR A 196 1.84 -10.70 26.22
C THR A 196 2.97 -11.23 25.34
N ASN A 197 2.72 -12.22 24.48
CA ASN A 197 3.70 -12.67 23.50
C ASN A 197 3.76 -11.68 22.32
N VAL A 198 4.61 -10.66 22.48
CA VAL A 198 4.76 -9.54 21.54
C VAL A 198 5.07 -10.02 20.12
N GLY A 199 5.91 -11.05 19.96
CA GLY A 199 6.24 -11.60 18.63
C GLY A 199 5.00 -12.12 17.90
N ASN A 200 4.18 -12.92 18.55
CA ASN A 200 2.98 -13.50 17.93
C ASN A 200 1.90 -12.45 17.65
N ILE A 201 1.66 -11.51 18.57
CA ILE A 201 0.61 -10.50 18.38
C ILE A 201 0.98 -9.49 17.29
N TYR A 202 2.26 -9.12 17.15
CA TYR A 202 2.74 -8.31 16.03
C TYR A 202 2.71 -9.09 14.70
N HIS A 203 3.07 -10.37 14.70
CA HIS A 203 2.97 -11.19 13.48
C HIS A 203 1.53 -11.36 13.02
N MET A 204 0.60 -11.59 13.95
CA MET A 204 -0.83 -11.59 13.66
C MET A 204 -1.30 -10.24 13.11
N GLY A 205 -0.91 -9.13 13.75
CA GLY A 205 -1.22 -7.79 13.28
C GLY A 205 -0.70 -7.53 11.85
N LYS A 206 0.54 -7.96 11.55
CA LYS A 206 1.13 -7.85 10.21
C LYS A 206 0.34 -8.57 9.12
N VAL A 207 -0.36 -9.65 9.49
CA VAL A 207 -1.24 -10.34 8.55
C VAL A 207 -2.61 -9.66 8.48
N MET A 208 -3.17 -9.31 9.64
CA MET A 208 -4.52 -8.77 9.74
C MET A 208 -4.67 -7.33 9.23
N GLU A 209 -3.59 -6.54 9.17
CA GLU A 209 -3.61 -5.17 8.62
C GLU A 209 -4.18 -5.12 7.19
N CYS A 210 -4.01 -6.19 6.41
CA CYS A 210 -4.55 -6.31 5.05
C CYS A 210 -5.86 -7.12 4.97
N GLY A 211 -6.47 -7.50 6.10
CA GLY A 211 -7.63 -8.39 6.16
C GLY A 211 -7.34 -9.77 5.56
N ALA A 212 -8.30 -10.33 4.80
CA ALA A 212 -8.20 -11.66 4.19
C ALA A 212 -7.41 -11.69 2.85
N MET A 213 -6.58 -10.69 2.60
CA MET A 213 -5.70 -10.64 1.42
C MET A 213 -4.60 -11.72 1.45
N CYS A 214 -4.37 -12.33 2.60
CA CYS A 214 -3.52 -13.51 2.76
C CYS A 214 -4.21 -14.82 2.34
N CYS A 215 -5.48 -14.80 1.93
CA CYS A 215 -6.23 -16.01 1.59
C CYS A 215 -6.27 -16.31 0.08
N VAL A 216 -6.68 -17.52 -0.28
CA VAL A 216 -6.80 -18.00 -1.66
C VAL A 216 -8.23 -18.53 -1.94
N PRO A 217 -8.94 -17.96 -2.93
CA PRO A 217 -8.70 -16.63 -3.50
C PRO A 217 -8.72 -15.54 -2.43
N LYS A 218 -8.11 -14.38 -2.75
CA LYS A 218 -8.14 -13.20 -1.88
C LYS A 218 -9.58 -12.78 -1.59
N SER A 219 -9.85 -12.46 -0.33
CA SER A 219 -11.09 -11.85 0.13
C SER A 219 -10.77 -10.67 1.05
N LYS A 220 -11.78 -10.03 1.62
CA LYS A 220 -11.63 -8.79 2.40
C LYS A 220 -11.63 -9.07 3.90
N GLU A 221 -12.67 -9.74 4.38
CA GLU A 221 -12.96 -9.88 5.80
C GLU A 221 -12.24 -11.10 6.41
N ALA A 222 -11.44 -10.86 7.44
CA ALA A 222 -10.74 -11.91 8.20
C ALA A 222 -11.10 -11.85 9.68
N LEU A 223 -11.09 -13.03 10.33
CA LEU A 223 -11.14 -13.18 11.76
C LEU A 223 -9.82 -13.78 12.25
N ALA A 224 -9.15 -13.10 13.17
CA ALA A 224 -8.03 -13.64 13.91
C ALA A 224 -8.51 -14.23 15.24
N THR A 225 -8.05 -15.43 15.58
CA THR A 225 -8.11 -15.97 16.95
C THR A 225 -6.71 -16.01 17.52
N VAL A 226 -6.50 -15.43 18.70
CA VAL A 226 -5.18 -15.24 19.31
C VAL A 226 -5.11 -15.96 20.64
N TRP A 227 -4.07 -16.78 20.82
CA TRP A 227 -3.66 -17.41 22.07
C TRP A 227 -2.30 -16.83 22.51
N GLN A 228 -1.79 -17.24 23.67
CA GLN A 228 -0.48 -16.78 24.13
C GLN A 228 0.68 -17.20 23.23
N ASP A 229 0.60 -18.40 22.66
CA ASP A 229 1.69 -19.04 21.92
C ASP A 229 1.45 -19.11 20.42
N LYS A 230 0.26 -18.74 19.91
CA LYS A 230 -0.06 -18.78 18.48
C LYS A 230 -1.22 -17.86 18.11
N PHE A 231 -1.40 -17.65 16.81
CA PHE A 231 -2.62 -17.07 16.25
C PHE A 231 -3.17 -17.95 15.12
N GLU A 232 -4.43 -17.75 14.77
CA GLU A 232 -5.13 -18.38 13.65
C GLU A 232 -5.82 -17.31 12.81
N ILE A 233 -5.73 -17.44 11.48
CA ILE A 233 -6.46 -16.60 10.53
C ILE A 233 -7.55 -17.42 9.86
N THR A 234 -8.79 -16.94 9.93
CA THR A 234 -9.96 -17.52 9.28
C THR A 234 -10.58 -16.49 8.33
N PRO A 235 -10.58 -16.74 7.00
CA PRO A 235 -11.36 -15.91 6.09
C PRO A 235 -12.86 -16.09 6.37
N LEU A 236 -13.63 -15.00 6.25
CA LEU A 236 -15.08 -15.07 6.47
C LEU A 236 -15.87 -15.40 5.20
N ASP A 237 -15.29 -15.08 4.03
CA ASP A 237 -15.82 -15.48 2.72
C ASP A 237 -15.76 -17.01 2.57
N PRO A 238 -16.90 -17.71 2.40
CA PRO A 238 -16.94 -19.16 2.25
C PRO A 238 -16.18 -19.71 1.03
N ALA A 239 -15.88 -18.88 0.03
CA ALA A 239 -15.12 -19.28 -1.15
C ALA A 239 -13.60 -19.23 -0.93
N SER A 240 -13.14 -18.65 0.18
CA SER A 240 -11.73 -18.44 0.50
C SER A 240 -11.24 -19.41 1.57
N ARG A 241 -9.94 -19.73 1.52
CA ARG A 241 -9.22 -20.41 2.61
C ARG A 241 -7.85 -19.79 2.83
N CYS A 242 -7.34 -19.88 4.05
CA CYS A 242 -5.95 -19.57 4.37
C CYS A 242 -5.14 -20.87 4.40
N THR A 243 -4.11 -20.96 3.57
CA THR A 243 -3.15 -22.08 3.52
C THR A 243 -1.81 -21.67 4.12
N VAL A 244 -0.98 -22.64 4.45
CA VAL A 244 0.41 -22.43 4.94
C VAL A 244 1.18 -21.46 4.04
N ASP A 245 1.22 -21.74 2.73
CA ASP A 245 1.97 -20.90 1.79
C ASP A 245 1.40 -19.48 1.67
N SER A 246 0.08 -19.35 1.74
CA SER A 246 -0.59 -18.06 1.61
C SER A 246 -0.34 -17.17 2.83
N LEU A 247 -0.35 -17.75 4.04
CA LEU A 247 -0.05 -17.04 5.28
C LEU A 247 1.45 -16.66 5.36
N ALA A 248 2.33 -17.62 5.08
CA ALA A 248 3.77 -17.40 5.09
C ALA A 248 4.20 -16.35 4.06
N SER A 249 3.65 -16.39 2.84
CA SER A 249 3.96 -15.42 1.77
C SER A 249 3.32 -14.04 1.95
N HIS A 250 2.32 -13.91 2.83
CA HIS A 250 1.77 -12.61 3.18
C HIS A 250 2.64 -11.89 4.23
N THR A 251 3.35 -12.63 5.07
CA THR A 251 4.29 -12.06 6.07
C THR A 251 5.38 -11.21 5.42
N LEU A 252 5.84 -11.59 4.22
CA LEU A 252 6.87 -10.88 3.45
C LEU A 252 6.31 -9.75 2.53
N TYR A 253 5.00 -9.53 2.52
CA TYR A 253 4.34 -8.52 1.67
C TYR A 253 4.72 -7.08 2.09
N GLU A 254 5.12 -6.26 1.11
CA GLU A 254 5.48 -4.84 1.25
C GLU A 254 6.66 -4.54 2.19
N LYS A 255 7.50 -5.54 2.46
CA LYS A 255 8.70 -5.39 3.28
C LYS A 255 9.96 -5.53 2.44
N SER A 256 10.99 -4.75 2.75
CA SER A 256 12.29 -4.85 2.07
C SER A 256 12.93 -6.22 2.29
N ARG A 257 12.79 -6.75 3.51
CA ARG A 257 13.26 -8.08 3.94
C ARG A 257 12.10 -8.99 4.30
N PRO A 258 12.24 -10.32 4.14
CA PRO A 258 11.19 -11.28 4.45
C PRO A 258 11.24 -11.82 5.90
N ASP A 259 12.33 -11.55 6.62
CA ASP A 259 12.69 -12.23 7.88
C ASP A 259 12.77 -11.31 9.11
N LEU A 260 13.18 -10.05 8.91
CA LEU A 260 13.33 -9.02 9.94
C LEU A 260 12.48 -7.82 9.58
N LEU A 261 11.38 -7.63 10.31
CA LEU A 261 10.42 -6.57 10.06
C LEU A 261 10.57 -5.48 11.14
N ALA A 262 11.31 -4.42 10.79
CA ALA A 262 11.48 -3.28 11.68
C ALA A 262 10.17 -2.50 11.85
N GLY A 263 9.95 -1.98 13.05
CA GLY A 263 8.85 -1.09 13.40
C GLY A 263 9.21 -0.25 14.62
N PRO A 264 8.31 0.62 15.10
CA PRO A 264 8.54 1.37 16.32
C PRO A 264 8.87 0.45 17.50
N GLY A 265 9.93 0.79 18.23
CA GLY A 265 10.36 0.06 19.43
C GLY A 265 11.09 -1.27 19.23
N GLY A 266 11.29 -1.75 17.99
CA GLY A 266 12.02 -3.00 17.79
C GLY A 266 11.90 -3.64 16.41
N VAL A 267 12.29 -4.91 16.35
CA VAL A 267 12.27 -5.71 15.12
C VAL A 267 11.52 -7.01 15.37
N LEU A 268 10.51 -7.29 14.56
CA LEU A 268 9.85 -8.58 14.52
C LEU A 268 10.66 -9.56 13.65
N GLU A 269 11.23 -10.58 14.27
CA GLU A 269 11.90 -11.70 13.60
C GLU A 269 10.91 -12.84 13.36
N VAL A 270 10.80 -13.28 12.10
CA VAL A 270 9.90 -14.36 11.67
C VAL A 270 10.65 -15.58 11.10
N THR A 271 11.97 -15.64 11.24
CA THR A 271 12.82 -16.76 10.76
C THR A 271 12.42 -18.12 11.34
N LYS A 272 11.94 -18.13 12.58
CA LYS A 272 11.49 -19.32 13.32
C LYS A 272 9.98 -19.51 13.26
N ALA A 273 9.28 -18.67 12.50
CA ALA A 273 7.83 -18.79 12.37
C ALA A 273 7.47 -20.10 11.65
N THR A 274 6.50 -20.81 12.19
CA THR A 274 5.95 -22.04 11.62
C THR A 274 4.46 -21.88 11.42
N TYR A 275 3.94 -22.59 10.40
CA TYR A 275 2.56 -22.48 9.97
C TYR A 275 1.94 -23.85 9.83
N ALA A 276 0.66 -23.97 10.15
CA ALA A 276 -0.10 -25.20 10.00
C ALA A 276 -1.55 -24.90 9.61
N GLU A 277 -2.09 -25.65 8.66
CA GLU A 277 -3.53 -25.57 8.37
C GLU A 277 -4.32 -26.13 9.56
N THR A 278 -5.40 -25.45 9.92
CA THR A 278 -6.29 -25.87 10.99
C THR A 278 -7.72 -25.92 10.44
N GLY A 279 -8.34 -27.10 10.55
CA GLY A 279 -9.62 -27.36 9.88
C GLY A 279 -9.48 -27.34 8.35
N SER A 280 -10.54 -26.90 7.65
CA SER A 280 -10.59 -26.88 6.18
C SER A 280 -10.30 -25.50 5.55
N VAL A 281 -10.30 -24.42 6.34
CA VAL A 281 -10.24 -23.04 5.81
C VAL A 281 -9.27 -22.11 6.54
N SER A 282 -8.73 -22.50 7.71
CA SER A 282 -7.90 -21.63 8.55
C SER A 282 -6.44 -22.05 8.53
N CYS A 283 -5.55 -21.12 8.88
CA CYS A 283 -4.14 -21.42 9.09
C CYS A 283 -3.63 -20.72 10.36
N THR A 284 -2.83 -21.43 11.14
CA THR A 284 -2.19 -20.93 12.35
C THR A 284 -0.75 -20.54 12.10
N GLY A 285 -0.28 -19.49 12.79
CA GLY A 285 1.12 -19.07 12.86
C GLY A 285 1.63 -19.01 14.30
N THR A 286 2.91 -19.36 14.50
CA THR A 286 3.60 -19.28 15.80
C THR A 286 5.11 -19.17 15.61
N GLY A 287 5.85 -18.71 16.62
CA GLY A 287 7.31 -18.77 16.67
C GLY A 287 8.01 -17.47 16.26
N ALA A 288 7.25 -16.41 16.02
CA ALA A 288 7.81 -15.08 15.80
C ALA A 288 8.36 -14.50 17.12
N ILE A 289 9.46 -13.76 17.03
CA ILE A 289 10.15 -13.17 18.19
C ILE A 289 10.24 -11.67 17.95
N PHE A 290 9.81 -10.87 18.94
CA PHE A 290 10.03 -9.44 18.90
C PHE A 290 11.30 -9.09 19.68
N HIS A 291 12.22 -8.38 19.03
CA HIS A 291 13.45 -7.88 19.63
C HIS A 291 13.30 -6.39 19.93
N PRO A 292 13.13 -6.01 21.21
CA PRO A 292 13.06 -4.61 21.59
C PRO A 292 14.36 -3.90 21.21
N ALA A 293 14.23 -2.69 20.65
CA ALA A 293 15.38 -1.85 20.38
C ALA A 293 15.97 -1.28 21.69
N THR A 294 17.28 -1.11 21.75
CA THR A 294 17.94 -0.41 22.87
C THR A 294 17.57 1.08 22.90
N THR A 295 17.38 1.67 21.72
CA THR A 295 16.93 3.04 21.52
C THR A 295 15.62 3.01 20.78
N TYR A 296 14.58 3.63 21.33
CA TYR A 296 13.28 3.67 20.68
C TYR A 296 13.34 4.67 19.52
N THR A 297 12.80 4.27 18.37
CA THR A 297 12.66 5.15 17.21
C THR A 297 11.22 5.17 16.72
N ILE A 298 10.80 6.33 16.23
CA ILE A 298 9.57 6.52 15.47
C ILE A 298 9.91 6.88 14.03
N LYS A 299 9.07 6.48 13.07
CA LYS A 299 9.29 6.81 11.66
C LYS A 299 8.54 8.08 11.30
N LEU A 300 9.28 9.12 10.92
CA LEU A 300 8.78 10.36 10.36
C LEU A 300 8.46 10.19 8.87
N GLU A 301 7.26 10.61 8.46
CA GLU A 301 6.83 10.70 7.08
C GLU A 301 6.33 12.12 6.80
N GLY A 302 6.72 12.69 5.67
CA GLY A 302 6.37 14.05 5.29
C GLY A 302 6.45 14.25 3.78
N ALA A 303 5.65 15.18 3.30
CA ALA A 303 5.60 15.55 1.89
C ALA A 303 5.53 17.06 1.69
N LYS A 304 6.04 17.50 0.54
CA LYS A 304 6.06 18.90 0.11
C LYS A 304 5.33 19.08 -1.20
N GLN A 305 4.97 20.34 -1.49
CA GLN A 305 4.47 20.75 -2.80
C GLN A 305 5.62 21.29 -3.64
N SER A 306 5.87 20.66 -4.79
CA SER A 306 6.99 20.91 -5.68
C SER A 306 6.49 21.54 -6.98
N GLY A 307 5.84 22.71 -6.88
CA GLY A 307 5.21 23.38 -8.03
C GLY A 307 3.90 22.74 -8.48
N TYR A 308 3.58 22.86 -9.76
CA TYR A 308 2.32 22.43 -10.38
C TYR A 308 2.58 21.57 -11.60
N ARG A 309 1.63 20.68 -11.92
CA ARG A 309 1.73 19.82 -13.10
C ARG A 309 0.52 19.88 -14.04
N THR A 310 0.78 19.68 -15.31
CA THR A 310 -0.25 19.49 -16.35
C THR A 310 0.16 18.33 -17.22
N VAL A 311 -0.81 17.49 -17.57
CA VAL A 311 -0.57 16.37 -18.48
C VAL A 311 -1.28 16.55 -19.82
N VAL A 312 -0.72 15.90 -20.84
CA VAL A 312 -1.39 15.69 -22.13
C VAL A 312 -1.28 14.20 -22.44
N PHE A 313 -2.40 13.58 -22.81
CA PHE A 313 -2.44 12.15 -23.12
C PHE A 313 -2.83 11.92 -24.58
N GLY A 314 -2.22 10.92 -25.21
CA GLY A 314 -2.53 10.53 -26.57
C GLY A 314 -1.74 9.34 -27.06
N SER A 315 -1.73 9.12 -28.37
CA SER A 315 -1.05 7.98 -28.98
C SER A 315 -0.42 8.28 -30.34
N ILE A 316 0.50 7.40 -30.76
CA ILE A 316 1.21 7.45 -32.03
C ILE A 316 1.10 6.07 -32.69
N ARG A 317 0.69 6.05 -33.96
CA ARG A 317 0.52 4.82 -34.77
C ARG A 317 1.39 4.76 -36.01
N ASP A 318 2.06 5.86 -36.38
CA ASP A 318 2.91 5.87 -37.58
C ASP A 318 4.19 5.05 -37.30
N PRO A 319 4.41 3.91 -37.98
CA PRO A 319 5.60 3.09 -37.76
C PRO A 319 6.90 3.83 -38.08
N ILE A 320 6.87 4.80 -39.00
CA ILE A 320 8.04 5.63 -39.33
C ILE A 320 8.42 6.47 -38.12
N LEU A 321 7.43 7.11 -37.46
CA LEU A 321 7.66 7.90 -36.26
C LEU A 321 8.04 7.02 -35.05
N ILE A 322 7.33 5.92 -34.83
CA ILE A 322 7.59 4.98 -33.71
C ILE A 322 9.04 4.47 -33.75
N SER A 323 9.57 4.16 -34.94
CA SER A 323 10.95 3.67 -35.11
C SER A 323 12.04 4.66 -34.69
N GLN A 324 11.71 5.95 -34.57
CA GLN A 324 12.63 7.03 -34.21
C GLN A 324 12.11 7.89 -33.05
N LEU A 325 11.15 7.36 -32.29
CA LEU A 325 10.38 8.12 -31.30
C LEU A 325 11.27 8.83 -30.26
N ASP A 326 12.33 8.19 -29.77
CA ASP A 326 13.18 8.79 -28.73
C ASP A 326 13.85 10.07 -29.22
N SER A 327 14.38 10.06 -30.46
CA SER A 327 15.00 11.23 -31.07
C SER A 327 13.99 12.34 -31.35
N PHE A 328 12.75 11.98 -31.71
CA PHE A 328 11.66 12.93 -31.92
C PHE A 328 11.23 13.59 -30.60
N LEU A 329 11.05 12.81 -29.53
CA LEU A 329 10.66 13.32 -28.21
C LEU A 329 11.76 14.23 -27.64
N GLU A 330 13.03 13.89 -27.83
CA GLU A 330 14.15 14.76 -27.43
C GLU A 330 14.14 16.09 -28.20
N LEU A 331 13.89 16.06 -29.51
CA LEU A 331 13.73 17.28 -30.30
C LEU A 331 12.56 18.15 -29.82
N VAL A 332 11.42 17.53 -29.50
CA VAL A 332 10.26 18.25 -28.93
C VAL A 332 10.62 18.84 -27.56
N LYS A 333 11.32 18.09 -26.70
CA LYS A 333 11.79 18.56 -25.40
C LYS A 333 12.65 19.81 -25.54
N GLN A 334 13.65 19.78 -26.42
CA GLN A 334 14.54 20.90 -26.67
C GLN A 334 13.80 22.11 -27.25
N TYR A 335 12.89 21.89 -28.20
CA TYR A 335 12.04 22.95 -28.75
C TYR A 335 11.22 23.65 -27.65
N VAL A 336 10.62 22.88 -26.74
CA VAL A 336 9.81 23.44 -25.66
C VAL A 336 10.70 24.18 -24.65
N LEU A 337 11.75 23.54 -24.14
CA LEU A 337 12.55 24.10 -23.03
C LEU A 337 13.53 25.20 -23.47
N SER A 338 13.80 25.36 -24.76
CA SER A 338 14.62 26.47 -25.29
C SER A 338 13.92 27.83 -25.22
N LYS A 339 12.59 27.86 -25.03
CA LYS A 339 11.83 29.11 -24.92
C LYS A 339 12.14 29.79 -23.59
N LYS A 340 12.49 31.08 -23.62
CA LYS A 340 12.79 31.88 -22.41
C LYS A 340 11.66 31.85 -21.37
N GLU A 341 10.41 31.81 -21.84
CA GLU A 341 9.20 31.74 -20.99
C GLU A 341 9.12 30.44 -20.17
N HIS A 342 9.83 29.38 -20.56
CA HIS A 342 9.82 28.08 -19.90
C HIS A 342 11.05 27.83 -19.03
N GLN A 343 11.85 28.87 -18.74
CA GLN A 343 13.02 28.73 -17.87
C GLN A 343 12.59 28.26 -16.47
N GLY A 344 13.25 27.21 -15.96
CA GLY A 344 12.91 26.61 -14.66
C GLY A 344 11.69 25.68 -14.67
N CYS A 345 11.25 25.23 -15.85
CA CYS A 345 10.22 24.20 -16.01
C CYS A 345 10.85 22.87 -16.44
N ASP A 346 10.15 21.77 -16.14
CA ASP A 346 10.54 20.43 -16.54
C ASP A 346 9.48 19.78 -17.43
N LEU A 347 9.94 18.88 -18.31
CA LEU A 347 9.10 18.12 -19.22
C LEU A 347 9.53 16.65 -19.25
N ALA A 348 8.59 15.75 -18.98
CA ALA A 348 8.75 14.32 -19.03
C ALA A 348 7.81 13.70 -20.08
N PHE A 349 8.28 12.61 -20.69
CA PHE A 349 7.52 11.82 -21.66
C PHE A 349 7.44 10.38 -21.16
N HIS A 350 6.24 9.94 -20.84
CA HIS A 350 5.93 8.60 -20.39
C HIS A 350 5.42 7.79 -21.57
N VAL A 351 6.23 6.81 -22.02
CA VAL A 351 5.97 6.03 -23.24
C VAL A 351 5.49 4.63 -22.86
N TYR A 352 4.26 4.29 -23.20
CA TYR A 352 3.65 2.99 -22.93
C TYR A 352 3.45 2.19 -24.22
N GLY A 353 3.76 0.88 -24.18
CA GLY A 353 3.77 0.02 -25.36
C GLY A 353 5.12 -0.05 -26.08
N LYS A 354 6.17 0.55 -25.51
CA LYS A 354 7.57 0.38 -25.94
C LYS A 354 8.38 -0.20 -24.77
N ASP A 355 9.36 -1.06 -25.03
CA ASP A 355 10.20 -1.64 -23.95
C ASP A 355 10.90 -0.51 -23.17
N PRO A 356 10.60 -0.32 -21.87
CA PRO A 356 11.17 0.77 -21.08
C PRO A 356 12.63 0.50 -20.68
N THR A 357 13.09 -0.75 -20.71
CA THR A 357 14.43 -1.14 -20.26
C THR A 357 15.41 -1.34 -21.41
N ASN A 358 14.92 -1.45 -22.65
CA ASN A 358 15.69 -1.84 -23.84
C ASN A 358 16.43 -3.19 -23.74
N ASN A 359 16.22 -3.93 -22.63
CA ASN A 359 16.96 -5.11 -22.22
C ASN A 359 16.18 -6.41 -22.49
N MET A 360 14.89 -6.34 -22.82
CA MET A 360 14.10 -7.53 -23.18
C MET A 360 14.31 -7.84 -24.67
N GLN A 361 15.46 -8.47 -24.99
CA GLN A 361 15.85 -8.77 -26.38
C GLN A 361 14.80 -9.58 -27.16
N ASP A 362 14.00 -10.42 -26.50
CA ASP A 362 13.01 -11.29 -27.17
C ASP A 362 11.65 -10.64 -27.45
N LEU A 363 11.31 -9.53 -26.76
CA LEU A 363 10.10 -8.75 -27.10
C LEU A 363 10.32 -7.77 -28.27
N LYS A 364 11.56 -7.63 -28.74
CA LYS A 364 11.94 -6.68 -29.82
C LYS A 364 11.32 -6.97 -31.19
N LYS A 365 10.65 -8.12 -31.38
CA LYS A 365 10.11 -8.51 -32.71
C LYS A 365 8.76 -7.91 -33.07
N ALA A 366 8.07 -7.24 -32.15
CA ALA A 366 6.88 -6.45 -32.48
C ALA A 366 7.14 -4.99 -32.07
N LEU A 367 7.41 -4.11 -33.04
CA LEU A 367 7.06 -2.71 -32.84
C LEU A 367 5.59 -2.70 -32.44
N ALA A 368 5.25 -2.09 -31.31
CA ALA A 368 3.85 -1.93 -30.97
C ALA A 368 3.16 -1.21 -32.13
N GLN A 369 2.00 -1.74 -32.54
CA GLN A 369 1.19 -1.13 -33.60
C GLN A 369 0.74 0.29 -33.23
N GLU A 370 0.74 0.58 -31.93
CA GLU A 370 0.42 1.86 -31.34
C GLU A 370 1.19 2.03 -30.03
N VAL A 371 1.73 3.22 -29.80
CA VAL A 371 2.38 3.62 -28.55
C VAL A 371 1.54 4.70 -27.91
N SER A 372 1.24 4.56 -26.62
CA SER A 372 0.58 5.62 -25.85
C SER A 372 1.63 6.53 -25.22
N LEU A 373 1.35 7.82 -25.18
CA LEU A 373 2.24 8.83 -24.65
C LEU A 373 1.48 9.71 -23.65
N LEU A 374 2.00 9.78 -22.44
CA LEU A 374 1.61 10.76 -21.44
C LEU A 374 2.74 11.78 -21.31
N VAL A 375 2.45 13.03 -21.67
CA VAL A 375 3.35 14.17 -21.47
C VAL A 375 3.06 14.75 -20.11
N GLU A 376 4.10 15.02 -19.32
CA GLU A 376 3.98 15.65 -18.02
C GLU A 376 4.86 16.89 -17.96
N ALA A 377 4.26 18.06 -17.73
CA ALA A 377 4.97 19.32 -17.55
C ALA A 377 4.89 19.75 -16.09
N LYS A 378 6.02 20.15 -15.51
CA LYS A 378 6.15 20.71 -14.16
C LYS A 378 6.62 22.16 -14.24
N ALA A 379 6.00 23.05 -13.47
CA ALA A 379 6.37 24.46 -13.41
C ALA A 379 6.01 25.10 -12.06
N PRO A 380 6.57 26.28 -11.74
CA PRO A 380 6.24 27.02 -10.51
C PRO A 380 4.78 27.47 -10.38
N THR A 381 4.02 27.57 -11.49
CA THR A 381 2.59 27.92 -11.47
C THR A 381 1.78 26.99 -12.38
N GLN A 382 0.51 26.78 -12.06
CA GLN A 382 -0.38 25.94 -12.86
C GLN A 382 -0.50 26.44 -14.31
N GLN A 383 -0.63 27.76 -14.48
CA GLN A 383 -0.73 28.39 -15.80
C GLN A 383 0.51 28.11 -16.65
N LEU A 384 1.70 28.20 -16.05
CA LEU A 384 2.95 27.92 -16.75
C LEU A 384 3.09 26.44 -17.08
N ALA A 385 2.72 25.53 -16.16
CA ALA A 385 2.71 24.09 -16.44
C ALA A 385 1.80 23.77 -17.64
N THR A 386 0.62 24.38 -17.70
CA THR A 386 -0.30 24.24 -18.83
C THR A 386 0.27 24.83 -20.13
N THR A 387 0.99 25.95 -20.06
CA THR A 387 1.64 26.57 -21.23
C THR A 387 2.76 25.68 -21.80
N VAL A 388 3.57 25.08 -20.92
CA VAL A 388 4.62 24.13 -21.28
C VAL A 388 4.02 22.87 -21.91
N ALA A 389 3.00 22.29 -21.28
CA ALA A 389 2.29 21.12 -21.81
C ALA A 389 1.65 21.39 -23.18
N SER A 390 1.06 22.58 -23.37
CA SER A 390 0.50 22.98 -24.66
C SER A 390 1.56 23.14 -25.74
N SER A 391 2.71 23.73 -25.40
CA SER A 391 3.85 23.82 -26.32
C SER A 391 4.38 22.44 -26.71
N ALA A 392 4.44 21.49 -25.76
CA ALA A 392 4.84 20.12 -26.02
C ALA A 392 3.85 19.42 -26.96
N ARG A 393 2.54 19.54 -26.71
CA ARG A 393 1.50 19.02 -27.59
C ARG A 393 1.62 19.57 -29.02
N ILE A 394 1.84 20.88 -29.18
CA ILE A 394 2.04 21.49 -30.50
C ILE A 394 3.28 20.89 -31.20
N GLY A 395 4.38 20.74 -30.47
CA GLY A 395 5.58 20.07 -30.98
C GLY A 395 5.33 18.61 -31.38
N LEU A 396 4.55 17.87 -30.60
CA LEU A 396 4.17 16.49 -30.94
C LEU A 396 3.31 16.43 -32.19
N VAL A 397 2.30 17.29 -32.34
CA VAL A 397 1.35 17.26 -33.47
C VAL A 397 1.98 17.72 -34.79
N HIS A 398 2.84 18.74 -34.74
CA HIS A 398 3.35 19.44 -35.92
C HIS A 398 4.86 19.28 -36.15
N GLY A 399 5.59 18.65 -35.22
CA GLY A 399 7.03 18.48 -35.31
C GLY A 399 7.43 17.63 -36.54
N PRO A 400 8.44 18.05 -37.32
CA PRO A 400 8.90 17.26 -38.45
C PRO A 400 9.75 16.07 -37.99
N TYR A 401 9.76 15.00 -38.77
CA TYR A 401 10.66 13.86 -38.58
C TYR A 401 11.16 13.29 -39.92
N PRO A 402 12.37 12.71 -39.96
CA PRO A 402 12.89 12.04 -41.15
C PRO A 402 11.91 11.05 -41.78
N ASN A 403 11.77 11.13 -43.11
CA ASN A 403 10.91 10.28 -43.93
C ASN A 403 9.40 10.39 -43.66
N GLN A 404 8.95 11.46 -42.98
CA GLN A 404 7.55 11.76 -42.72
C GLN A 404 6.68 11.69 -44.00
N LYS A 405 5.57 10.94 -43.93
CA LYS A 405 4.58 10.81 -45.02
C LYS A 405 3.34 11.66 -44.78
N ALA A 406 2.81 11.63 -43.55
CA ALA A 406 1.71 12.49 -43.13
C ALA A 406 2.26 13.84 -42.66
N THR A 407 1.90 14.94 -43.33
CA THR A 407 2.44 16.28 -43.03
C THR A 407 1.76 16.96 -41.83
N ALA A 408 0.76 16.33 -41.24
CA ALA A 408 0.07 16.80 -40.05
C ALA A 408 -0.54 15.60 -39.28
N GLY A 409 -0.80 15.81 -37.99
CA GLY A 409 -1.55 14.84 -37.17
C GLY A 409 -0.71 13.68 -36.65
N ASN A 410 0.55 13.94 -36.28
CA ASN A 410 1.46 12.92 -35.73
C ASN A 410 0.95 12.28 -34.42
N PHE A 411 0.11 13.01 -33.68
CA PHE A 411 -0.29 12.69 -32.32
C PHE A 411 -1.81 12.69 -32.18
N ALA A 412 -2.38 11.52 -31.88
CA ALA A 412 -3.81 11.34 -31.67
C ALA A 412 -4.19 11.67 -30.22
N MET A 413 -5.25 12.46 -30.02
CA MET A 413 -5.66 12.96 -28.70
C MET A 413 -7.11 12.57 -28.41
N PRO A 414 -7.40 11.77 -27.36
CA PRO A 414 -8.72 11.17 -27.17
C PRO A 414 -9.69 12.01 -26.32
N LEU A 415 -9.23 13.10 -25.69
CA LEU A 415 -10.01 13.86 -24.70
C LEU A 415 -10.00 15.36 -25.00
N THR A 416 -10.99 16.06 -24.45
CA THR A 416 -11.02 17.53 -24.38
C THR A 416 -11.49 17.97 -22.98
N PRO A 417 -10.83 18.95 -22.32
CA PRO A 417 -9.66 19.70 -22.79
C PRO A 417 -8.41 18.82 -22.97
N LEU A 418 -7.49 19.25 -23.84
CA LEU A 418 -6.32 18.46 -24.25
C LEU A 418 -5.23 18.50 -23.18
N GLU A 419 -5.00 19.68 -22.61
CA GLU A 419 -4.16 19.90 -21.43
C GLU A 419 -5.01 19.71 -20.17
N ILE A 420 -4.62 18.76 -19.33
CA ILE A 420 -5.35 18.38 -18.12
C ILE A 420 -4.54 18.85 -16.91
N PRO A 421 -4.95 19.95 -16.24
CA PRO A 421 -4.28 20.43 -15.03
C PRO A 421 -4.52 19.43 -13.90
N LEU A 422 -3.45 18.96 -13.25
CA LEU A 422 -3.59 18.07 -12.09
C LEU A 422 -3.38 18.80 -10.75
N GLY A 423 -3.11 20.11 -10.77
CA GLY A 423 -2.86 20.89 -9.57
C GLY A 423 -1.42 20.82 -9.08
N PRO A 424 -1.19 21.10 -7.78
CA PRO A 424 0.12 21.02 -7.16
C PRO A 424 0.72 19.61 -7.29
N LEU A 425 2.00 19.54 -7.63
CA LEU A 425 2.77 18.29 -7.60
C LEU A 425 3.23 18.02 -6.17
N SER A 426 2.97 16.82 -5.67
CA SER A 426 3.40 16.39 -4.34
C SER A 426 4.63 15.50 -4.43
N GLU A 427 5.59 15.66 -3.51
CA GLU A 427 6.81 14.86 -3.43
C GLU A 427 7.07 14.47 -1.97
N PHE A 428 7.52 13.23 -1.71
CA PHE A 428 8.01 12.86 -0.38
C PHE A 428 9.27 13.69 -0.06
N SER A 429 9.31 14.25 1.14
CA SER A 429 10.41 15.06 1.65
C SER A 429 11.03 14.48 2.92
N ILE A 430 10.25 13.73 3.69
CA ILE A 430 10.73 13.08 4.92
C ILE A 430 10.30 11.61 4.91
N TYR A 431 11.27 10.72 5.07
CA TYR A 431 11.06 9.29 5.30
C TYR A 431 12.19 8.76 6.20
N HIS A 432 12.19 9.18 7.46
CA HIS A 432 13.34 9.07 8.38
C HIS A 432 12.95 8.44 9.72
N LEU A 433 13.91 7.88 10.43
CA LEU A 433 13.76 7.47 11.83
C LEU A 433 14.23 8.61 12.73
N MET A 434 13.50 8.85 13.82
CA MET A 434 13.86 9.78 14.88
C MET A 434 13.92 9.03 16.21
N GLU A 435 15.05 9.13 16.91
CA GLU A 435 15.21 8.57 18.25
C GLU A 435 14.38 9.36 19.26
N VAL A 436 13.67 8.65 20.14
CA VAL A 436 12.84 9.24 21.20
C VAL A 436 13.08 8.51 22.52
N ASP A 437 13.07 9.27 23.62
CA ASP A 437 13.27 8.71 24.96
C ASP A 437 11.94 8.16 25.54
N ASP A 438 10.82 8.77 25.15
CA ASP A 438 9.47 8.36 25.54
C ASP A 438 8.63 8.06 24.28
N PRO A 439 8.15 6.81 24.11
CA PRO A 439 7.35 6.42 22.95
C PRO A 439 5.92 7.00 22.96
N ILE A 440 5.51 7.70 24.01
CA ILE A 440 4.17 8.29 24.17
C ILE A 440 4.19 9.81 24.00
N ALA A 441 5.26 10.49 24.44
CA ALA A 441 5.31 11.95 24.55
C ALA A 441 4.94 12.74 23.27
N ASN A 442 5.22 12.17 22.10
CA ASN A 442 4.96 12.78 20.79
C ASN A 442 3.55 12.48 20.23
N PHE A 443 2.74 11.71 20.95
CA PHE A 443 1.44 11.22 20.50
C PHE A 443 0.36 11.60 21.50
N PRO A 444 -0.03 12.89 21.59
CA PRO A 444 -1.02 13.33 22.55
C PRO A 444 -2.37 12.68 22.24
N PHE A 445 -3.05 12.24 23.30
CA PHE A 445 -4.36 11.61 23.19
C PHE A 445 -5.36 12.22 24.16
N SER A 446 -6.64 12.15 23.80
CA SER A 446 -7.74 12.70 24.60
C SER A 446 -9.03 11.91 24.39
N LEU A 447 -9.89 11.90 25.39
CA LEU A 447 -11.23 11.33 25.30
C LEU A 447 -12.24 12.41 24.91
N THR A 448 -13.08 12.10 23.92
CA THR A 448 -14.28 12.87 23.57
C THR A 448 -15.50 11.95 23.67
N VAL A 449 -16.58 12.47 24.24
CA VAL A 449 -17.89 11.79 24.20
C VAL A 449 -18.64 12.31 22.98
N VAL A 450 -19.05 11.39 22.11
CA VAL A 450 -19.83 11.70 20.90
C VAL A 450 -21.28 11.27 21.05
N GLY A 451 -22.17 11.87 20.25
CA GLY A 451 -23.59 11.55 20.25
C GLY A 451 -24.43 12.32 21.27
N THR A 452 -25.47 11.68 21.84
CA THR A 452 -26.47 12.31 22.75
C THR A 452 -26.73 11.46 24.01
N GLU A 453 -27.91 11.52 24.65
CA GLU A 453 -28.20 10.99 26.00
C GLU A 453 -28.36 9.45 26.12
N ASP A 454 -27.88 8.66 25.16
CA ASP A 454 -28.02 7.18 25.15
C ASP A 454 -29.47 6.70 25.34
N THR A 455 -30.40 7.19 24.52
CA THR A 455 -31.84 6.95 24.69
C THR A 455 -32.33 5.66 24.00
N VAL A 456 -31.45 4.92 23.33
CA VAL A 456 -31.80 3.71 22.58
C VAL A 456 -31.45 2.46 23.41
N SER A 457 -32.27 1.42 23.33
CA SER A 457 -31.93 0.14 23.94
C SER A 457 -31.00 -0.64 23.04
N ARG A 458 -29.88 -1.13 23.60
CA ARG A 458 -28.99 -2.07 22.90
C ARG A 458 -29.74 -3.36 22.57
N GLN A 459 -29.36 -3.99 21.47
CA GLN A 459 -30.03 -5.17 20.90
C GLN A 459 -28.94 -6.21 20.64
N GLU A 460 -28.92 -7.30 21.40
CA GLU A 460 -27.86 -8.31 21.34
C GLU A 460 -27.85 -9.11 20.02
N ASP A 461 -28.97 -9.10 19.29
CA ASP A 461 -29.18 -9.76 18.00
C ASP A 461 -29.10 -8.81 16.80
N PHE A 462 -28.76 -7.52 17.02
CA PHE A 462 -28.70 -6.52 15.96
C PHE A 462 -27.79 -6.97 14.81
N GLY A 463 -28.31 -6.96 13.58
CA GLY A 463 -27.58 -7.31 12.36
C GLY A 463 -27.41 -8.82 12.12
N TYR A 464 -27.84 -9.70 13.03
CA TYR A 464 -27.77 -11.16 12.81
C TYR A 464 -28.80 -11.67 11.81
N ASP A 465 -29.85 -10.91 11.54
CA ASP A 465 -30.79 -11.17 10.45
C ASP A 465 -30.11 -11.11 9.07
N LEU A 466 -29.10 -10.25 8.89
CA LEU A 466 -28.30 -10.14 7.66
C LEU A 466 -27.52 -11.43 7.35
N ILE A 467 -27.17 -12.21 8.38
CA ILE A 467 -26.49 -13.51 8.22
C ILE A 467 -27.45 -14.54 7.59
N GLN A 468 -28.74 -14.50 7.97
CA GLN A 468 -29.75 -15.44 7.49
C GLN A 468 -30.23 -15.08 6.08
N GLN A 469 -30.42 -13.78 5.80
CA GLN A 469 -30.81 -13.29 4.47
C GLN A 469 -29.77 -13.64 3.39
N THR A 470 -28.54 -13.89 3.80
CA THR A 470 -27.43 -14.30 2.93
C THR A 470 -27.30 -15.83 2.83
N ASN A 471 -27.94 -16.65 3.68
CA ASN A 471 -27.63 -18.10 3.79
C ASN A 471 -26.11 -18.37 3.96
N GLY A 472 -25.39 -17.44 4.58
CA GLY A 472 -23.92 -17.47 4.63
C GLY A 472 -23.20 -17.18 3.30
N HIS A 473 -23.93 -16.91 2.22
CA HIS A 473 -23.45 -16.46 0.92
C HIS A 473 -23.79 -14.99 0.71
N VAL A 474 -22.81 -14.13 0.45
CA VAL A 474 -23.05 -12.70 0.19
C VAL A 474 -24.12 -12.54 -0.91
N THR A 475 -25.36 -12.20 -0.54
CA THR A 475 -26.43 -11.78 -1.45
C THR A 475 -26.29 -10.30 -1.73
N ASP A 476 -25.08 -9.87 -2.11
CA ASP A 476 -24.97 -8.67 -2.90
C ASP A 476 -25.55 -9.01 -4.26
N HIS A 477 -26.59 -8.29 -4.67
CA HIS A 477 -27.04 -8.30 -6.06
C HIS A 477 -25.83 -8.13 -7.01
N ASP A 478 -24.82 -7.37 -6.59
CA ASP A 478 -23.54 -7.20 -7.27
C ASP A 478 -22.67 -8.46 -7.30
N ALA A 479 -22.59 -9.26 -6.23
CA ALA A 479 -21.78 -10.47 -6.19
C ALA A 479 -22.33 -11.58 -7.11
N GLN A 480 -23.65 -11.76 -7.18
CA GLN A 480 -24.27 -12.70 -8.12
C GLN A 480 -24.17 -12.21 -9.57
N THR A 481 -24.30 -10.91 -9.79
CA THR A 481 -24.10 -10.28 -11.11
C THR A 481 -22.65 -10.42 -11.55
N LEU A 482 -21.69 -10.16 -10.66
CA LEU A 482 -20.25 -10.35 -10.86
C LEU A 482 -19.89 -11.82 -11.08
N LYS A 483 -20.50 -12.76 -10.35
CA LYS A 483 -20.28 -14.20 -10.58
C LYS A 483 -20.76 -14.62 -11.96
N LYS A 484 -21.97 -14.23 -12.38
CA LYS A 484 -22.48 -14.49 -13.73
C LYS A 484 -21.64 -13.80 -14.81
N ALA A 485 -21.21 -12.56 -14.57
CA ALA A 485 -20.31 -11.82 -15.47
C ALA A 485 -18.94 -12.49 -15.56
N ARG A 486 -18.38 -12.97 -14.45
CA ARG A 486 -17.10 -13.69 -14.36
C ARG A 486 -17.18 -15.04 -15.05
N GLU A 487 -18.22 -15.82 -14.82
CA GLU A 487 -18.46 -17.08 -15.53
C GLU A 487 -18.65 -16.86 -17.03
N SER A 488 -19.30 -15.75 -17.43
CA SER A 488 -19.47 -15.37 -18.84
C SER A 488 -18.16 -14.87 -19.47
N ALA A 489 -17.33 -14.15 -18.72
CA ALA A 489 -16.01 -13.66 -19.15
C ALA A 489 -14.99 -14.79 -19.25
N LEU A 490 -14.93 -15.71 -18.26
CA LEU A 490 -14.09 -16.91 -18.32
C LEU A 490 -14.48 -17.83 -19.48
N LYS A 491 -15.79 -17.96 -19.79
CA LYS A 491 -16.25 -18.69 -20.99
C LYS A 491 -15.82 -18.04 -22.30
N ARG A 492 -15.55 -16.73 -22.32
CA ARG A 492 -14.99 -16.02 -23.49
C ARG A 492 -13.46 -16.10 -23.58
N SER A 493 -12.74 -16.36 -22.48
CA SER A 493 -11.27 -16.26 -22.43
C SER A 493 -10.51 -17.58 -22.63
N THR A 494 -11.18 -18.70 -22.94
CA THR A 494 -10.50 -19.98 -23.16
C THR A 494 -9.82 -20.12 -24.52
N GLN A 495 -9.83 -19.08 -25.37
CA GLN A 495 -9.27 -19.12 -26.73
C GLN A 495 -8.00 -18.27 -26.92
N ASP A 496 -7.66 -17.37 -25.99
CA ASP A 496 -6.57 -16.39 -26.15
C ASP A 496 -5.57 -16.41 -24.98
N PHE A 497 -5.02 -17.59 -24.63
CA PHE A 497 -3.89 -17.63 -23.71
C PHE A 497 -2.60 -17.29 -24.48
N VAL A 498 -1.83 -16.36 -23.94
CA VAL A 498 -0.46 -16.13 -24.40
C VAL A 498 0.42 -17.21 -23.78
N ASP A 499 0.94 -18.12 -24.60
CA ASP A 499 2.01 -19.00 -24.16
C ASP A 499 3.23 -18.16 -23.81
N LEU A 500 3.66 -18.22 -22.56
CA LEU A 500 4.91 -17.59 -22.15
C LEU A 500 6.06 -18.26 -22.93
N PRO A 501 7.00 -17.49 -23.49
CA PRO A 501 8.15 -18.01 -24.23
C PRO A 501 8.78 -19.24 -23.54
N SER A 502 8.77 -20.37 -24.23
CA SER A 502 9.47 -21.58 -23.83
C SER A 502 10.58 -21.86 -24.82
N GLU A 503 11.81 -22.03 -24.35
CA GLU A 503 12.95 -22.42 -25.18
C GLU A 503 13.36 -23.85 -24.78
N GLU A 504 13.48 -24.72 -25.76
CA GLU A 504 13.78 -26.13 -25.53
C GLU A 504 15.12 -26.28 -24.79
N GLY A 505 15.11 -26.97 -23.65
CA GLY A 505 16.29 -27.16 -22.79
C GLY A 505 16.54 -26.04 -21.76
N LYS A 506 15.74 -24.96 -21.72
CA LYS A 506 15.80 -23.94 -20.65
C LYS A 506 14.62 -24.07 -19.69
N VAL A 507 14.89 -23.91 -18.41
CA VAL A 507 13.86 -23.82 -17.36
C VAL A 507 13.78 -22.37 -16.92
N PHE A 508 12.65 -21.71 -17.11
CA PHE A 508 12.48 -20.32 -16.68
C PHE A 508 11.91 -20.23 -15.25
N LEU A 509 12.24 -19.17 -14.53
CA LEU A 509 11.82 -18.97 -13.14
C LEU A 509 10.30 -19.06 -12.96
N HIS A 510 9.52 -18.53 -13.91
CA HIS A 510 8.05 -18.61 -13.86
C HIS A 510 7.51 -20.05 -13.86
N THR A 511 8.28 -21.03 -14.35
CA THR A 511 7.88 -22.44 -14.35
C THR A 511 8.05 -23.10 -12.98
N LEU A 512 8.93 -22.56 -12.13
CA LEU A 512 9.19 -23.03 -10.77
C LEU A 512 8.37 -22.26 -9.73
N ALA A 513 8.01 -21.02 -10.05
CA ALA A 513 7.24 -20.14 -9.18
C ALA A 513 5.74 -20.42 -9.28
N ARG A 514 5.04 -20.29 -8.14
CA ARG A 514 3.58 -20.15 -8.07
C ARG A 514 3.16 -18.69 -8.08
N VAL A 515 3.97 -17.81 -7.48
CA VAL A 515 3.77 -16.36 -7.49
C VAL A 515 5.09 -15.70 -7.83
N ILE A 516 5.05 -14.76 -8.77
CA ILE A 516 6.10 -13.75 -8.95
C ILE A 516 5.36 -12.42 -8.90
N ARG A 517 5.78 -11.53 -8.00
CA ARG A 517 5.16 -10.20 -7.87
C ARG A 517 6.20 -9.14 -7.59
N SER A 518 5.87 -7.91 -7.94
CA SER A 518 6.58 -6.70 -7.57
C SER A 518 5.66 -5.79 -6.78
N LYS A 519 6.23 -5.04 -5.84
CA LYS A 519 5.48 -4.13 -4.98
C LYS A 519 6.43 -3.09 -4.35
N ASN A 520 5.89 -1.99 -3.84
CA ASN A 520 6.64 -1.04 -3.03
C ASN A 520 7.13 -1.69 -1.72
N ALA A 521 8.26 -1.22 -1.20
CA ALA A 521 8.72 -1.44 0.17
C ALA A 521 9.03 -0.08 0.80
N GLY A 522 7.97 0.72 1.00
CA GLY A 522 8.09 2.16 1.21
C GLY A 522 8.31 2.93 -0.11
N PRO A 523 8.45 4.27 -0.05
CA PRO A 523 8.44 5.11 -1.24
C PRO A 523 9.75 5.11 -2.04
N PHE A 524 10.84 4.58 -1.46
CA PHE A 524 12.19 4.61 -2.04
C PHE A 524 12.70 3.24 -2.49
N GLU A 525 11.92 2.17 -2.33
CA GLU A 525 12.36 0.81 -2.66
C GLU A 525 11.29 0.04 -3.42
N VAL A 526 11.73 -0.82 -4.33
CA VAL A 526 10.89 -1.80 -5.02
C VAL A 526 11.34 -3.19 -4.62
N THR A 527 10.39 -4.01 -4.15
CA THR A 527 10.63 -5.40 -3.77
C THR A 527 9.96 -6.36 -4.75
N PHE A 528 10.61 -7.51 -4.92
CA PHE A 528 10.18 -8.62 -5.73
C PHE A 528 10.11 -9.88 -4.89
N ASP A 529 8.97 -10.56 -4.96
CA ASP A 529 8.72 -11.80 -4.23
C ASP A 529 8.52 -12.92 -5.24
N VAL A 530 9.30 -13.98 -5.09
CA VAL A 530 9.14 -15.24 -5.82
C VAL A 530 8.74 -16.29 -4.80
N VAL A 531 7.53 -16.83 -4.90
CA VAL A 531 7.06 -17.95 -4.07
C VAL A 531 7.06 -19.20 -4.94
N PHE A 532 7.89 -20.17 -4.60
CA PHE A 532 8.04 -21.43 -5.32
C PHE A 532 6.83 -22.36 -5.09
N LYS A 533 6.60 -23.28 -6.03
CA LYS A 533 5.51 -24.26 -5.93
C LYS A 533 5.68 -25.20 -4.73
N ASP A 534 6.92 -25.58 -4.46
CA ASP A 534 7.33 -26.49 -3.42
C ASP A 534 8.82 -26.30 -3.08
N ARG A 535 9.30 -27.10 -2.13
CA ARG A 535 10.70 -27.06 -1.68
C ARG A 535 11.69 -27.49 -2.75
N GLU A 536 11.32 -28.43 -3.62
CA GLU A 536 12.18 -28.91 -4.70
C GLU A 536 12.46 -27.79 -5.72
N CYS A 537 11.41 -27.05 -6.10
CA CYS A 537 11.52 -25.88 -6.96
C CYS A 537 12.43 -24.79 -6.37
N LEU A 538 12.34 -24.55 -5.06
CA LEU A 538 13.22 -23.61 -4.36
C LEU A 538 14.68 -24.06 -4.43
N GLU A 539 14.97 -25.32 -4.09
CA GLU A 539 16.35 -25.82 -4.10
C GLU A 539 16.93 -25.84 -5.52
N LYS A 540 16.11 -26.13 -6.54
CA LYS A 540 16.52 -26.04 -7.95
C LYS A 540 16.90 -24.60 -8.32
N ALA A 541 16.08 -23.62 -7.94
CA ALA A 541 16.37 -22.20 -8.16
C ALA A 541 17.59 -21.69 -7.38
N ARG A 542 17.86 -22.27 -6.21
CA ARG A 542 19.06 -21.99 -5.41
C ARG A 542 20.31 -22.57 -6.05
N ALA A 543 20.24 -23.81 -6.52
CA ALA A 543 21.38 -24.51 -7.11
C ALA A 543 21.85 -23.92 -8.45
N SER A 544 20.99 -23.17 -9.16
CA SER A 544 21.35 -22.53 -10.42
C SER A 544 22.36 -21.39 -10.29
N ASN A 545 22.44 -20.75 -9.11
CA ASN A 545 23.19 -19.51 -8.88
C ASN A 545 22.76 -18.35 -9.79
N MET A 546 21.54 -18.39 -10.33
CA MET A 546 21.01 -17.35 -11.22
C MET A 546 20.31 -16.21 -10.47
N LEU A 547 19.91 -16.46 -9.22
CA LEU A 547 19.21 -15.50 -8.36
C LEU A 547 20.19 -14.74 -7.45
N VAL A 548 21.14 -14.04 -8.09
CA VAL A 548 22.20 -13.26 -7.43
C VAL A 548 22.25 -11.80 -7.96
N PRO A 549 22.75 -10.84 -7.18
CA PRO A 549 22.76 -9.42 -7.55
C PRO A 549 23.41 -9.12 -8.92
N GLU A 550 24.45 -9.86 -9.28
CA GLU A 550 25.22 -9.67 -10.53
C GLU A 550 24.41 -10.00 -11.78
N ILE A 551 23.41 -10.87 -11.64
CA ILE A 551 22.52 -11.29 -12.73
C ILE A 551 21.23 -10.48 -12.69
N LEU A 552 20.65 -10.27 -11.51
CA LEU A 552 19.35 -9.62 -11.38
C LEU A 552 19.42 -8.09 -11.48
N GLY A 553 20.47 -7.45 -10.96
CA GLY A 553 20.64 -5.99 -11.01
C GLY A 553 20.56 -5.42 -12.44
N PRO A 554 21.32 -5.96 -13.40
CA PRO A 554 21.29 -5.50 -14.80
C PRO A 554 19.91 -5.58 -15.48
N LEU A 555 19.03 -6.50 -15.07
CA LEU A 555 17.65 -6.57 -15.59
C LEU A 555 16.85 -5.30 -15.33
N TYR A 556 17.23 -4.55 -14.29
CA TYR A 556 16.57 -3.33 -13.83
C TYR A 556 17.46 -2.08 -13.99
N ASN A 557 18.55 -2.16 -14.77
CA ASN A 557 19.52 -1.09 -14.95
C ASN A 557 20.17 -0.60 -13.64
N ILE A 558 20.35 -1.51 -12.67
CA ILE A 558 20.99 -1.22 -11.38
C ILE A 558 22.25 -2.09 -11.22
N LYS A 559 23.28 -1.52 -10.58
CA LYS A 559 24.52 -2.27 -10.31
C LYS A 559 24.33 -3.25 -9.17
N ALA A 560 25.07 -4.35 -9.17
CA ALA A 560 24.97 -5.41 -8.15
C ALA A 560 25.12 -4.87 -6.72
N GLU A 561 26.01 -3.89 -6.51
CA GLU A 561 26.31 -3.31 -5.19
C GLU A 561 25.20 -2.40 -4.67
N SER A 562 24.27 -2.00 -5.54
CA SER A 562 23.10 -1.20 -5.19
C SER A 562 21.87 -2.06 -4.84
N VAL A 563 21.97 -3.40 -4.99
CA VAL A 563 20.89 -4.31 -4.56
C VAL A 563 20.83 -4.34 -3.04
N LEU A 564 19.65 -4.07 -2.47
CA LEU A 564 19.45 -3.92 -1.03
C LEU A 564 19.24 -5.27 -0.34
N VAL A 565 18.50 -6.16 -0.99
CA VAL A 565 18.21 -7.52 -0.49
C VAL A 565 18.21 -8.49 -1.66
N CYS A 566 18.84 -9.65 -1.48
CA CYS A 566 18.83 -10.75 -2.45
C CYS A 566 19.03 -12.06 -1.70
N MET A 567 17.95 -12.73 -1.30
CA MET A 567 18.05 -13.90 -0.42
C MET A 567 16.89 -14.87 -0.56
N PHE A 568 17.16 -16.14 -0.24
CA PHE A 568 16.12 -17.16 -0.07
C PHE A 568 15.49 -17.08 1.31
N TYR A 569 14.19 -17.34 1.38
CA TYR A 569 13.41 -17.37 2.60
C TYR A 569 12.61 -18.66 2.69
N GLU A 570 13.15 -19.58 3.48
CA GLU A 570 12.69 -20.96 3.58
C GLU A 570 11.27 -21.14 4.17
N PRO A 571 10.86 -20.39 5.21
CA PRO A 571 9.53 -20.58 5.82
C PRO A 571 8.35 -20.39 4.87
N ALA A 572 8.55 -19.67 3.75
CA ALA A 572 7.52 -19.44 2.73
C ALA A 572 7.85 -20.06 1.37
N ASN A 573 8.87 -20.94 1.28
CA ASN A 573 9.45 -21.40 0.01
C ASN A 573 9.65 -20.23 -0.97
N ALA A 574 10.33 -19.17 -0.52
CA ALA A 574 10.40 -17.91 -1.25
C ALA A 574 11.83 -17.46 -1.56
N PHE A 575 11.94 -16.54 -2.50
CA PHE A 575 13.11 -15.71 -2.78
C PHE A 575 12.70 -14.24 -2.81
N LYS A 576 13.52 -13.38 -2.22
CA LYS A 576 13.30 -11.95 -2.06
C LYS A 576 14.42 -11.17 -2.73
N PHE A 577 14.04 -10.21 -3.56
CA PHE A 577 14.96 -9.28 -4.22
C PHE A 577 14.43 -7.87 -4.06
N THR A 578 15.24 -6.93 -3.56
CA THR A 578 14.83 -5.55 -3.30
C THR A 578 15.89 -4.60 -3.83
N ILE A 579 15.45 -3.57 -4.55
CA ILE A 579 16.29 -2.57 -5.19
C ILE A 579 15.85 -1.16 -4.80
N PRO A 580 16.76 -0.17 -4.82
CA PRO A 580 16.36 1.22 -4.70
C PRO A 580 15.48 1.59 -5.89
N ARG A 581 14.49 2.42 -5.61
CA ARG A 581 13.65 3.01 -6.63
C ARG A 581 14.44 4.10 -7.35
N TRP A 582 14.28 4.20 -8.67
CA TRP A 582 15.02 5.17 -9.48
C TRP A 582 14.65 6.63 -9.15
N SER A 583 13.40 6.85 -8.72
CA SER A 583 12.86 8.13 -8.22
C SER A 583 11.80 7.84 -7.16
N PRO A 584 11.65 8.64 -6.10
CA PRO A 584 10.65 8.41 -5.06
C PRO A 584 9.23 8.25 -5.64
N SER A 585 8.45 7.35 -5.04
CA SER A 585 7.10 7.05 -5.51
C SER A 585 6.22 8.30 -5.60
N GLY A 586 5.55 8.49 -6.74
CA GLY A 586 4.65 9.62 -7.00
C GLY A 586 5.30 10.95 -7.36
N GLY A 587 6.63 11.02 -7.44
CA GLY A 587 7.37 12.22 -7.87
C GLY A 587 7.27 12.52 -9.37
N PHE A 588 7.81 13.67 -9.80
CA PHE A 588 7.83 14.05 -11.22
C PHE A 588 8.55 13.03 -12.10
N GLY A 589 7.95 12.65 -13.22
CA GLY A 589 8.53 11.71 -14.17
C GLY A 589 8.50 10.24 -13.71
N GLU A 590 7.99 9.94 -12.51
CA GLU A 590 7.80 8.59 -12.01
C GLU A 590 6.72 7.86 -12.85
N ILE A 591 6.95 6.58 -13.18
CA ILE A 591 6.17 5.87 -14.21
C ILE A 591 5.11 4.91 -13.63
N ASP A 592 5.22 4.53 -12.36
CA ASP A 592 4.39 3.49 -11.73
C ASP A 592 4.44 3.57 -10.20
N VAL A 593 3.63 4.44 -9.61
CA VAL A 593 3.58 4.73 -8.16
C VAL A 593 3.49 3.47 -7.28
N HIS A 594 2.91 2.40 -7.81
CA HIS A 594 2.61 1.16 -7.09
C HIS A 594 3.65 0.03 -7.31
N ALA A 595 4.64 0.25 -8.19
CA ALA A 595 5.60 -0.78 -8.63
C ALA A 595 4.92 -2.05 -9.17
N SER A 596 3.82 -1.85 -9.89
CA SER A 596 3.00 -2.88 -10.52
C SER A 596 3.72 -3.54 -11.70
N GLN A 597 3.68 -4.87 -11.75
CA GLN A 597 4.15 -5.66 -12.91
C GLN A 597 5.63 -5.50 -13.26
N GLN A 598 6.43 -4.82 -12.44
CA GLN A 598 7.88 -4.72 -12.59
C GLN A 598 8.55 -6.10 -12.53
N HIS A 599 7.89 -7.13 -12.00
CA HIS A 599 8.43 -8.50 -11.90
C HIS A 599 8.56 -9.25 -13.24
N VAL A 600 8.04 -8.71 -14.34
CA VAL A 600 8.03 -9.41 -15.64
C VAL A 600 9.42 -9.86 -16.11
N PRO A 601 10.51 -9.07 -16.00
CA PRO A 601 11.85 -9.53 -16.35
C PRO A 601 12.30 -10.76 -15.55
N LEU A 602 11.92 -10.87 -14.27
CA LEU A 602 12.26 -12.03 -13.44
C LEU A 602 11.63 -13.31 -13.95
N MET A 603 10.44 -13.25 -14.56
CA MET A 603 9.75 -14.43 -15.09
C MET A 603 10.64 -15.21 -16.06
N TYR A 604 11.44 -14.49 -16.87
CA TYR A 604 12.24 -15.02 -17.96
C TYR A 604 13.70 -15.31 -17.58
N VAL A 605 14.06 -15.25 -16.30
CA VAL A 605 15.38 -15.69 -15.84
C VAL A 605 15.47 -17.21 -16.04
N ALA A 606 16.45 -17.66 -16.83
CA ALA A 606 16.76 -19.08 -16.98
C ALA A 606 17.43 -19.60 -15.69
N ILE A 607 16.99 -20.76 -15.22
CA ILE A 607 17.37 -21.44 -13.97
C ILE A 607 18.06 -22.76 -14.29
#